data_AF-A0A971KSG8-F1
#
_entry.id   AF-A0A971KSG8-F1
#
_cell.length_a   1.000
_cell.length_b   1.000
_cell.length_c   1.000
_cell.angle_alpha   90.00
_cell.angle_beta   90.00
_cell.angle_gamma   90.00
#
_symmetry.space_group_name_H-M   'P 1'
#
loop_
_entity.id
_entity.type
_entity.pdbx_description
1 polymer ?
#
loop_
_entity_poly.entity_id
_entity_poly.type
_entity_poly.pdbx_seq_one_letter_code
_entity_poly.pdbx_strand_id
1 'polypeptide(L)' 'MKQESLMTIPELMDFLQVRRNTIYTLRNLGLPTVKIGRSVRFKADSVIKWLSEMESTNSSASTAVFAKDNSHLL' A
#
# COMPACT_ATOMS: atom_id res chain seq x y z
N MET A 1 6.70 2.27 -23.25
CA MET A 1 7.22 2.88 -22.01
C MET A 1 7.71 1.75 -21.11
N LYS A 2 8.97 1.75 -20.70
CA LYS A 2 9.60 0.64 -19.95
C LYS A 2 9.25 0.76 -18.45
N GLN A 3 8.10 0.23 -18.03
CA GLN A 3 7.70 0.10 -16.62
C GLN A 3 7.98 -1.31 -16.07
N GLU A 4 9.19 -1.83 -16.32
CA GLU A 4 9.61 -3.13 -15.76
C GLU A 4 10.78 -3.00 -14.78
N SER A 5 10.97 -1.82 -14.18
CA SER A 5 12.02 -1.66 -13.18
C SER A 5 11.60 -2.32 -11.87
N LEU A 6 12.24 -3.44 -11.57
CA LEU A 6 12.12 -4.15 -10.30
C LEU A 6 12.98 -3.45 -9.25
N MET A 7 12.34 -2.82 -8.27
CA MET A 7 13.01 -2.13 -7.18
C MET A 7 13.49 -3.10 -6.09
N THR A 8 14.61 -2.76 -5.49
CA THR A 8 15.16 -3.33 -4.27
C THR A 8 14.51 -2.71 -3.02
N ILE A 9 14.85 -3.20 -1.82
CA ILE A 9 14.37 -2.60 -0.57
C ILE A 9 14.83 -1.13 -0.42
N PRO A 10 16.11 -0.77 -0.63
CA PRO A 10 16.53 0.64 -0.59
C PRO A 10 15.81 1.53 -1.59
N GLU A 11 15.68 1.08 -2.84
CA GLU A 11 14.97 1.87 -3.87
C GLU A 11 13.49 2.05 -3.52
N LEU A 12 12.86 1.04 -2.92
CA LEU A 12 11.48 1.17 -2.44
C LEU A 12 11.38 2.14 -1.24
N MET A 13 12.37 2.16 -0.35
CA MET A 13 12.43 3.12 0.75
C MET A 13 12.51 4.55 0.22
N ASP A 14 13.37 4.78 -0.77
CA ASP A 14 13.51 6.08 -1.41
C ASP A 14 12.25 6.44 -2.22
N PHE A 15 11.63 5.47 -2.88
CA PHE A 15 10.40 5.68 -3.63
C PHE A 15 9.21 6.08 -2.74
N LEU A 16 9.02 5.38 -1.61
CA LEU A 16 7.92 5.64 -0.68
C LEU A 16 8.26 6.68 0.39
N GLN A 17 9.52 7.13 0.45
CA GLN A 17 10.04 8.03 1.49
C GLN A 17 9.83 7.49 2.92
N VAL A 18 10.08 6.19 3.12
CA VAL A 18 9.89 5.50 4.42
C VAL A 18 11.14 4.78 4.89
N ARG A 19 11.17 4.47 6.19
CA ARG A 19 12.25 3.68 6.79
C ARG A 19 12.11 2.19 6.46
N ARG A 20 13.22 1.45 6.54
CA ARG A 20 13.27 0.00 6.30
C ARG A 20 12.26 -0.78 7.15
N ASN A 21 12.10 -0.41 8.42
CA ASN A 21 11.17 -1.08 9.33
C ASN A 21 9.72 -1.00 8.80
N THR A 22 9.34 0.15 8.24
CA THR A 22 8.03 0.33 7.60
C THR A 22 7.85 -0.64 6.44
N ILE A 23 8.86 -0.83 5.59
CA ILE A 23 8.80 -1.80 4.49
C ILE A 23 8.54 -3.23 5.00
N TYR A 24 9.18 -3.64 6.11
CA TYR A 24 8.92 -4.96 6.69
C TYR A 24 7.50 -5.07 7.27
N THR A 25 7.00 -4.02 7.92
CA THR A 25 5.60 -3.97 8.37
C THR A 25 4.63 -4.07 7.19
N LEU A 26 4.85 -3.30 6.12
CA LEU A 26 4.04 -3.35 4.91
C LEU A 26 4.08 -4.73 4.26
N ARG A 27 5.23 -5.43 4.30
CA ARG A 27 5.34 -6.81 3.82
C ARG A 27 4.46 -7.77 4.61
N ASN A 28 4.36 -7.59 5.93
CA ASN A 28 3.44 -8.38 6.76
C ASN A 28 1.96 -8.03 6.48
N LEU A 29 1.69 -6.82 6.01
CA LEU A 29 0.36 -6.35 5.59
C LEU A 29 0.00 -6.75 4.14
N GLY A 30 0.87 -7.47 3.43
CA GLY A 30 0.58 -7.96 2.09
C GLY A 30 1.11 -7.11 0.95
N LEU A 31 2.13 -6.28 1.19
CA LEU A 31 2.84 -5.54 0.13
C LEU A 31 3.23 -6.46 -1.04
N PRO A 32 2.89 -6.13 -2.30
CA PRO A 32 3.20 -6.95 -3.47
C PRO A 32 4.71 -7.15 -3.63
N THR A 33 5.16 -8.41 -3.53
CA THR A 33 6.58 -8.76 -3.61
C THR A 33 6.83 -9.86 -4.62
N VAL A 34 7.98 -9.79 -5.32
CA VAL A 34 8.46 -10.82 -6.24
C VAL A 34 9.74 -11.40 -5.67
N LYS A 35 9.75 -12.71 -5.39
CA LYS A 35 10.95 -13.42 -4.91
C LYS A 35 11.79 -13.84 -6.11
N ILE A 36 13.06 -13.40 -6.14
CA ILE A 36 14.03 -13.76 -7.18
C ILE A 36 15.28 -14.31 -6.47
N GLY A 37 15.38 -15.64 -6.45
CA GLY A 37 16.41 -16.35 -5.69
C GLY A 37 16.35 -16.03 -4.19
N ARG A 38 17.44 -15.45 -3.66
CA ARG A 38 17.55 -15.00 -2.27
C ARG A 38 17.11 -13.55 -2.04
N SER A 39 16.77 -12.84 -3.11
CA SER A 39 16.39 -11.43 -3.06
C SER A 39 14.88 -11.25 -3.22
N VAL A 40 14.38 -10.14 -2.70
CA VAL A 40 13.01 -9.67 -2.92
C VAL A 40 13.06 -8.42 -3.79
N ARG A 41 12.10 -8.32 -4.71
CA ARG A 41 11.91 -7.19 -5.62
C ARG A 41 10.48 -6.70 -5.60
N PHE A 42 10.30 -5.45 -5.98
CA PHE A 42 9.02 -4.76 -5.98
C PHE A 42 8.77 -4.12 -7.35
N LYS A 43 7.62 -4.38 -7.94
CA LYS A 43 7.19 -3.67 -9.16
C LYS A 43 6.51 -2.37 -8.74
N ALA A 44 6.95 -1.24 -9.29
CA ALA A 44 6.39 0.07 -8.94
C ALA A 44 4.87 0.12 -9.14
N ASP A 45 4.39 -0.31 -10.31
CA ASP A 45 2.96 -0.30 -10.64
C ASP A 45 2.12 -1.15 -9.66
N SER A 46 2.64 -2.31 -9.25
CA SER A 46 1.95 -3.18 -8.28
C SER A 46 1.88 -2.55 -6.91
N VAL A 47 2.95 -1.88 -6.46
CA VAL A 47 2.97 -1.16 -5.19
C VAL A 47 1.98 0.01 -5.22
N ILE A 48 1.99 0.83 -6.27
CA ILE A 48 1.05 1.96 -6.42
C ILE A 48 -0.39 1.45 -6.40
N LYS A 49 -0.70 0.41 -7.18
CA LYS A 49 -2.05 -0.17 -7.22
C LYS A 49 -2.52 -0.63 -5.83
N TRP A 50 -1.64 -1.32 -5.08
CA TRP A 50 -1.95 -1.77 -3.73
C TRP A 50 -2.20 -0.61 -2.76
N LEU A 51 -1.44 0.49 -2.88
CA LEU A 51 -1.68 1.71 -2.10
C LEU A 51 -3.05 2.33 -2.40
N SER A 52 -3.44 2.41 -3.69
CA SER A 52 -4.75 2.94 -4.10
C SER A 52 -5.93 2.08 -3.62
N GLU A 53 -5.76 0.76 -3.59
CA GLU A 53 -6.76 -0.18 -3.04
C GLU A 53 -6.92 0.01 -1.52
N MET A 54 -5.82 0.22 -0.81
CA MET A 54 -5.81 0.50 0.63
C MET A 54 -6.46 1.86 0.95
N GLU A 55 -6.20 2.89 0.15
CA GLU A 55 -6.85 4.20 0.25
C GLU A 55 -8.37 4.08 0.07
N SER A 56 -8.82 3.34 -0.95
CA SER A 56 -10.24 3.14 -1.25
C SER A 56 -10.98 2.39 -0.13
N THR A 57 -10.32 1.40 0.47
CA THR A 57 -10.85 0.64 1.61
C THR A 57 -10.99 1.53 2.85
N ASN A 58 -10.02 2.40 3.10
CA ASN A 58 -10.07 3.33 4.23
C ASN A 58 -11.14 4.42 4.02
N SER A 59 -11.32 4.86 2.77
CA SER A 59 -12.34 5.86 2.43
C SER A 59 -13.77 5.32 2.61
N SER A 60 -14.00 4.02 2.38
CA SER A 60 -15.32 3.39 2.57
C SER A 60 -15.66 3.10 4.03
N ALA A 61 -14.66 2.90 4.90
CA ALA A 61 -14.86 2.83 6.35
C ALA A 61 -15.28 4.19 6.96
N SER A 62 -14.88 5.30 6.33
CA SER A 62 -15.17 6.66 6.80
C SER A 62 -16.62 7.08 6.52
N THR A 63 -17.21 6.65 5.40
CA THR A 63 -18.60 7.00 5.04
C THR A 63 -19.65 6.27 5.88
N ALA A 64 -19.35 5.05 6.36
CA ALA A 64 -20.29 4.25 7.15
C ALA A 64 -20.52 4.79 8.58
N VAL A 65 -19.64 5.68 9.07
CA VAL A 65 -19.76 6.26 10.42
C VAL A 65 -20.72 7.46 10.43
N PHE A 66 -20.84 8.21 9.33
CA PHE A 66 -21.71 9.40 9.26
C PHE A 66 -23.19 9.10 8.96
N ALA A 67 -23.53 7.86 8.57
CA ALA A 67 -24.90 7.51 8.18
C ALA A 67 -25.81 7.04 9.35
N LYS A 68 -25.28 6.90 10.57
CA LYS A 68 -26.03 6.32 11.70
C LYS A 68 -26.49 7.30 12.80
N ASP A 69 -26.18 8.60 12.70
CA ASP A 69 -26.40 9.53 13.82
C ASP A 69 -27.37 10.70 13.55
N ASN A 70 -28.34 10.51 12.65
CA ASN A 70 -29.38 11.53 12.37
C ASN A 70 -30.82 11.05 12.65
N SER A 71 -31.03 10.09 13.56
CA SER A 71 -32.37 9.59 13.91
C SER A 71 -32.93 10.11 15.24
N HIS A 72 -32.34 11.14 15.85
CA HIS A 72 -32.83 11.71 17.13
C HIS A 72 -33.31 13.17 17.01
N LEU A 73 -33.47 13.71 15.80
CA LEU A 73 -34.03 15.05 15.63
C LEU A 73 -35.13 15.02 14.56
N LEU A 74 -36.32 14.55 14.96
CA LEU A 74 -37.64 14.96 14.46
C LEU A 74 -38.74 14.32 15.31
#